data_AF-A0A8I1HWW1-F1
#
_entry.id   AF-A0A8I1HWW1-F1
#
_cell.length_a   1.000
_cell.length_b   1.000
_cell.length_c   1.000
_cell.angle_alpha   90.00
_cell.angle_beta   90.00
_cell.angle_gamma   90.00
#
_symmetry.space_group_name_H-M   'P 1'
#
loop_
_entity.id
_entity.type
_entity.pdbx_description
1 polymer ?
#
loop_
_entity_poly.entity_id
_entity_poly.type
_entity_poly.pdbx_seq_one_letter_code
_entity_poly.pdbx_strand_id
1 'polypeptide(L)' 'MNTDIEKEVKHTEKLLKGKTVKTVWRHREKEVGIEFTDGTRLFVDHNEHGLELSITSGSDRS' A
#
# COMPACT_ATOMS: atom_id res chain seq x y z
N MET A 1 -12.25 17.34 12.78
CA MET A 1 -12.61 16.38 11.73
C MET A 1 -11.35 16.06 10.97
N ASN A 2 -10.87 14.82 11.06
CA ASN A 2 -9.59 14.41 10.47
C ASN A 2 -9.81 14.04 8.99
N THR A 3 -10.13 15.04 8.18
CA THR A 3 -10.56 14.90 6.78
C THR A 3 -9.51 14.29 5.87
N ASP A 4 -8.26 14.21 6.31
CA ASP A 4 -7.15 13.71 5.50
C ASP A 4 -7.08 12.18 5.55
N ILE A 5 -7.27 11.57 6.73
CA ILE A 5 -7.33 10.11 6.86
C ILE A 5 -8.49 9.51 6.06
N GLU A 6 -9.68 10.12 6.11
CA GLU A 6 -10.83 9.61 5.33
C GLU A 6 -10.59 9.68 3.81
N LYS A 7 -9.86 10.71 3.34
CA LYS A 7 -9.49 10.83 1.93
C LYS A 7 -8.43 9.80 1.54
N GLU A 8 -7.43 9.59 2.38
CA GLU A 8 -6.39 8.57 2.19
C GLU A 8 -6.98 7.16 2.18
N VAL A 9 -7.95 6.87 3.05
CA VAL A 9 -8.69 5.60 3.06
C VAL A 9 -9.46 5.41 1.75
N LYS A 10 -10.23 6.41 1.30
CA LYS A 10 -10.99 6.32 0.03
C LYS A 10 -10.07 6.16 -1.17
N HIS A 11 -8.94 6.87 -1.18
CA HIS A 11 -7.95 6.76 -2.24
C HIS A 11 -7.32 5.37 -2.27
N THR A 12 -6.90 4.87 -1.11
CA THR A 12 -6.34 3.52 -0.94
C THR A 12 -7.34 2.44 -1.34
N GLU A 13 -8.60 2.55 -0.91
CA GLU A 13 -9.65 1.61 -1.30
C GLU A 13 -9.81 1.62 -2.82
N LYS A 14 -9.92 2.79 -3.45
CA LYS A 14 -10.02 2.91 -4.92
C LYS A 14 -8.84 2.24 -5.62
N LEU A 15 -7.64 2.38 -5.09
CA LEU A 15 -6.44 1.81 -5.68
C LEU A 15 -6.37 0.29 -5.50
N LEU A 16 -6.84 -0.28 -4.40
CA LEU A 16 -6.61 -1.70 -4.08
C LEU A 16 -7.83 -2.60 -4.34
N LYS A 17 -9.03 -2.02 -4.43
CA LYS A 17 -10.29 -2.76 -4.55
C LYS A 17 -10.30 -3.65 -5.78
N GLY A 18 -10.55 -4.95 -5.54
CA GLY A 18 -10.64 -5.97 -6.58
C GLY A 18 -9.31 -6.50 -7.08
N LYS A 19 -8.16 -5.99 -6.60
CA LYS A 19 -6.84 -6.53 -6.99
C LYS A 19 -6.60 -7.89 -6.34
N THR A 20 -5.93 -8.78 -7.08
CA THR A 20 -5.53 -10.10 -6.59
C THR A 20 -4.09 -10.07 -6.10
N VAL A 21 -3.84 -10.59 -4.89
CA VAL A 21 -2.49 -10.71 -4.34
C VAL A 21 -1.68 -11.73 -5.14
N LYS A 22 -0.49 -11.34 -5.59
CA LYS A 22 0.49 -12.20 -6.26
C LYS A 22 1.49 -12.78 -5.26
N THR A 23 2.03 -11.95 -4.37
CA THR A 23 2.97 -12.39 -3.33
C THR A 23 2.97 -11.44 -2.15
N VAL A 24 3.36 -11.97 -0.98
CA VAL A 24 3.60 -11.22 0.25
C VAL A 24 5.02 -11.53 0.71
N TRP A 25 5.80 -10.50 1.01
CA TRP A 25 7.17 -10.67 1.48
C TRP A 25 7.53 -9.60 2.52
N ARG A 26 8.63 -9.85 3.24
CA ARG A 26 9.24 -8.84 4.11
C ARG A 26 10.12 -7.93 3.24
N HIS A 27 9.68 -6.71 2.95
CA HIS A 27 10.44 -5.78 2.10
C HIS A 27 11.67 -5.24 2.85
N ARG A 28 11.50 -4.89 4.12
CA ARG A 28 12.56 -4.46 5.05
C ARG A 28 12.26 -5.00 6.44
N GLU A 29 13.14 -4.74 7.41
CA GLU A 29 13.01 -5.29 8.77
C GLU A 29 11.62 -5.02 9.39
N LYS A 30 11.06 -3.82 9.21
CA LYS A 30 9.77 -3.45 9.79
C LYS A 30 8.62 -3.34 8.77
N GLU A 31 8.94 -3.54 7.48
CA GLU A 31 8.05 -3.25 6.37
C GLU A 31 7.65 -4.52 5.60
N VAL A 32 6.34 -4.73 5.46
CA VAL A 32 5.74 -5.79 4.64
C VAL A 32 5.43 -5.24 3.26
N GLY A 33 5.84 -5.98 2.22
CA GLY A 33 5.44 -5.73 0.84
C GLY A 33 4.35 -6.70 0.40
N ILE A 34 3.34 -6.17 -0.28
CA ILE A 34 2.27 -6.92 -0.95
C ILE A 34 2.27 -6.52 -2.42
N GLU A 35 2.49 -7.46 -3.32
CA GLU A 35 2.45 -7.24 -4.77
C GLU A 35 1.16 -7.85 -5.29
N PHE A 36 0.44 -7.08 -6.11
CA PHE A 36 -0.76 -7.51 -6.79
C PHE A 36 -0.42 -7.97 -8.22
N THR A 37 -1.32 -8.76 -8.83
CA THR A 37 -1.10 -9.36 -10.14
C THR A 37 -0.93 -8.35 -11.28
N ASP A 38 -1.44 -7.13 -11.11
CA ASP A 38 -1.26 -6.02 -12.05
C ASP A 38 0.00 -5.18 -11.80
N GLY A 39 0.88 -5.62 -10.90
CA GLY A 39 2.13 -4.97 -10.57
C GLY A 39 2.01 -3.81 -9.58
N THR A 40 0.81 -3.47 -9.11
CA THR A 40 0.66 -2.57 -7.95
C THR A 40 1.33 -3.20 -6.73
N ARG A 41 1.99 -2.37 -5.93
CA ARG A 41 2.61 -2.79 -4.67
C ARG A 41 2.13 -1.91 -3.53
N LEU A 42 1.71 -2.54 -2.43
CA LEU A 42 1.43 -1.90 -1.15
C LEU A 42 2.56 -2.23 -0.18
N PHE A 43 3.12 -1.19 0.43
CA PHE A 43 4.07 -1.30 1.53
C PHE A 43 3.40 -0.86 2.82
N VAL A 44 3.57 -1.67 3.86
CA VAL A 44 3.01 -1.44 5.19
C VAL A 44 4.14 -1.48 6.19
N ASP A 45 4.41 -0.34 6.84
CA ASP A 45 5.36 -0.21 7.94
C ASP A 45 4.65 0.32 9.19
N HIS A 46 5.33 0.28 10.33
CA HIS A 46 4.92 0.92 11.56
C HIS A 46 6.02 1.84 12.08
N ASN A 47 5.60 2.98 12.62
CA ASN A 47 6.46 3.91 13.34
C ASN A 47 5.87 4.21 14.73
N GLU A 48 6.52 5.08 15.50
CA GLU A 48 6.08 5.44 16.86
C GLU A 48 4.70 6.14 16.90
N HIS A 49 4.19 6.58 15.75
CA HIS A 49 2.95 7.32 15.61
C HIS A 49 1.82 6.50 14.95
N GLY A 50 2.10 5.29 14.46
CA GLY A 50 1.08 4.40 13.89
C GLY A 50 1.56 3.60 12.68
N LEU A 51 0.65 3.36 11.74
CA LEU A 51 0.92 2.66 10.49
C LEU A 51 1.23 3.65 9.37
N GLU A 52 2.21 3.32 8.56
CA GLU A 52 2.56 4.05 7.35
C GLU A 52 2.29 3.17 6.13
N LEU A 53 1.52 3.69 5.18
CA LEU A 53 1.07 2.97 3.98
C LEU A 53 1.60 3.67 2.73
N SER A 54 2.21 2.92 1.82
CA SER A 54 2.68 3.44 0.54
C SER A 54 2.24 2.54 -0.61
N ILE A 55 1.71 3.13 -1.68
CA ILE A 55 1.22 2.40 -2.86
C ILE A 55 1.99 2.87 -4.09
N THR A 56 2.53 1.93 -4.86
CA THR A 56 3.19 2.22 -6.14
C THR A 56 2.51 1.46 -7.27
N SER A 57 2.41 2.09 -8.44
CA SER A 57 1.84 1.45 -9.63
C SER A 57 2.89 0.60 -10.35
N GLY A 58 2.47 -0.46 -11.02
CA GLY A 58 3.38 -1.27 -11.85
C GLY A 58 3.96 -0.50 -13.04
N SER A 59 3.31 0.61 -13.43
CA SER A 59 3.68 1.52 -14.50
C SER A 59 4.74 2.57 -14.13
N ASP A 60 5.10 2.74 -12.85
CA ASP A 60 6.14 3.69 -12.40
C ASP A 60 7.58 3.24 -12.72
N ARG A 61 7.75 2.45 -13.79
CA ARG A 61 9.03 2.08 -14.39
C ARG A 61 9.13 2.77 -15.76
N SER A 62 9.42 4.06 -15.74
CA SER A 62 9.90 4.82 -16.92
C SER A 62 11.32 5.28 -16.67
#